data_AF-A0AAV7TX32-F1
#
_entry.id   AF-A0AAV7TX32-F1
#
_cell.length_a   1.000
_cell.length_b   1.000
_cell.length_c   1.000
_cell.angle_alpha   90.00
_cell.angle_beta   90.00
_cell.angle_gamma   90.00
#
_symmetry.space_group_name_H-M   'P 1'
#
loop_
_entity.id
_entity.type
_entity.pdbx_description
1 polymer ?
#
loop_
_entity_poly.entity_id
_entity_poly.type
_entity_poly.pdbx_seq_one_letter_code
_entity_poly.pdbx_strand_id
1 'polypeptide(L)'
;MLSGLTIDPPLEFQRVPRPGPKRPDDTSQPRPIIACPLLHTQDHQLLLEARSHGPFKAEGFEVRITADISIETNDRRKAFLSLRSRLRQLEVKYGLFEPARMWITKGGKSRHYYDPEELHLYLD
;
A
#
# COMPACT_ATOMS: atom_id res chain seq x y z
N MET A 1 9.16 -20.09 4.23
CA MET A 1 9.28 -19.48 2.88
C MET A 1 7.89 -19.08 2.41
N LEU A 2 7.69 -17.84 1.95
CA LEU A 2 6.42 -17.42 1.33
C LEU A 2 6.35 -18.02 -0.06
N SER A 3 5.43 -18.94 -0.30
CA SER A 3 5.29 -19.58 -1.62
C SER A 3 4.75 -18.57 -2.65
N GLY A 4 5.44 -18.42 -3.78
CA GLY A 4 4.99 -17.59 -4.91
C GLY A 4 5.57 -16.17 -4.97
N LEU A 5 6.44 -15.78 -4.03
CA LEU A 5 7.13 -14.49 -4.08
C LEU A 5 8.46 -14.63 -4.83
N THR A 6 8.60 -13.97 -5.98
CA THR A 6 9.86 -13.94 -6.77
C THR A 6 10.37 -12.50 -6.81
N ILE A 7 11.51 -12.23 -6.17
CA ILE A 7 12.17 -10.92 -6.17
C ILE A 7 13.64 -11.13 -6.53
N ASP A 8 14.14 -10.35 -7.48
CA ASP A 8 15.53 -10.37 -7.96
C ASP A 8 16.15 -8.96 -7.82
N PRO A 9 17.27 -8.79 -7.08
CA PRO A 9 17.99 -9.80 -6.29
C PRO A 9 17.16 -10.35 -5.11
N PRO A 10 17.56 -11.50 -4.53
CA PRO A 10 16.89 -12.07 -3.38
C PRO A 10 16.64 -11.04 -2.27
N LEU A 11 15.49 -11.15 -1.63
CA LEU A 11 15.08 -10.21 -0.59
C LEU A 11 15.94 -10.39 0.66
N GLU A 12 16.78 -9.38 0.93
CA GLU A 12 17.55 -9.28 2.16
C GLU A 12 16.91 -8.24 3.08
N PHE A 13 16.90 -8.51 4.37
CA PHE A 13 16.33 -7.61 5.36
C PHE A 13 17.41 -7.05 6.27
N GLN A 14 17.40 -5.74 6.45
CA GLN A 14 18.24 -5.09 7.44
C GLN A 14 17.72 -5.38 8.86
N ARG A 15 16.40 -5.32 9.06
CA ARG A 15 15.74 -5.48 10.37
C ARG A 15 14.34 -6.08 10.23
N VAL A 16 13.94 -6.88 11.21
CA VAL A 16 12.60 -7.50 11.26
C VAL A 16 12.00 -7.47 12.68
N PRO A 17 11.67 -6.28 13.24
CA PRO A 17 11.06 -6.20 14.56
C PRO A 17 9.58 -6.60 14.59
N ARG A 18 9.10 -6.97 15.79
CA ARG A 18 7.68 -7.14 16.10
C ARG A 18 7.24 -6.07 17.10
N PRO A 19 6.60 -4.98 16.67
CA PRO A 19 6.17 -3.90 17.57
C PRO A 19 5.05 -4.35 18.51
N GLY A 20 4.90 -3.62 19.63
CA GLY A 20 3.84 -3.82 20.60
C GLY A 20 4.16 -4.82 21.73
N PRO A 21 3.29 -4.89 22.75
CA PRO A 21 3.45 -5.80 23.89
C PRO A 21 3.47 -7.26 23.44
N LYS A 22 4.00 -8.17 24.28
CA LYS A 22 3.87 -9.61 24.03
C LYS A 22 2.38 -9.99 24.00
N ARG A 23 2.05 -11.00 23.18
CA ARG A 23 0.68 -11.49 23.12
C ARG A 23 0.29 -12.11 24.47
N PRO A 24 -0.94 -11.87 24.95
CA PRO A 24 -1.41 -12.44 26.21
C PRO A 24 -1.69 -13.95 26.12
N ASP A 25 -2.12 -14.42 24.95
CA ASP A 25 -2.49 -15.81 24.66
C ASP A 25 -2.17 -16.17 23.18
N ASP A 26 -2.12 -17.47 22.87
CA ASP A 26 -1.87 -17.96 21.51
C ASP A 26 -3.09 -17.82 20.58
N THR A 27 -4.26 -17.53 21.14
CA THR A 27 -5.51 -17.27 20.40
C THR A 27 -5.65 -15.82 19.94
N SER A 28 -4.91 -14.87 20.52
CA SER A 28 -4.92 -13.48 20.06
C SER A 28 -4.28 -13.30 18.68
N GLN A 29 -4.72 -12.23 18.00
CA GLN A 29 -4.25 -11.91 16.66
C GLN A 29 -2.71 -11.84 16.60
N PRO A 30 -2.12 -12.37 15.52
CA PRO A 30 -0.69 -12.26 15.36
C PRO A 30 -0.16 -10.83 15.34
N ARG A 31 0.76 -10.50 16.25
CA ARG A 31 1.60 -9.30 16.20
C ARG A 31 2.16 -9.08 14.79
N PRO A 32 2.00 -7.87 14.23
CA PRO A 32 2.56 -7.54 12.93
C PRO A 32 4.08 -7.67 12.97
N ILE A 33 4.64 -7.95 11.80
CA ILE A 33 6.08 -7.98 11.57
C ILE A 33 6.37 -6.77 10.69
N ILE A 34 7.24 -5.88 11.15
CA ILE A 34 7.77 -4.82 10.29
C ILE A 34 9.04 -5.39 9.68
N ALA A 35 9.05 -5.59 8.36
CA ALA A 35 10.23 -6.02 7.64
C ALA A 35 10.81 -4.80 6.91
N CYS A 36 12.09 -4.52 7.16
CA CYS A 36 12.83 -3.45 6.48
C CYS A 36 13.81 -4.10 5.49
N PRO A 37 13.46 -4.20 4.20
CA PRO A 37 14.38 -4.61 3.15
C PRO A 37 15.66 -3.78 3.16
N LEU A 38 16.76 -4.41 2.77
CA LEU A 38 18.06 -3.75 2.69
C LEU A 38 18.09 -2.70 1.57
N LEU A 39 17.39 -2.97 0.46
CA LEU A 39 17.31 -2.08 -0.69
C LEU A 39 15.91 -1.45 -0.79
N HIS A 40 15.85 -0.11 -0.84
CA HIS A 40 14.59 0.63 -0.97
C HIS A 40 13.79 0.26 -2.25
N THR A 41 14.46 -0.17 -3.32
CA THR A 41 13.81 -0.60 -4.56
C THR A 41 13.02 -1.89 -4.37
N GLN A 42 13.43 -2.75 -3.43
CA GLN A 42 12.74 -4.00 -3.12
C GLN A 42 11.42 -3.78 -2.39
N ASP A 43 11.25 -2.67 -1.65
CA ASP A 43 9.98 -2.32 -1.00
C ASP A 43 8.84 -2.23 -2.02
N HIS A 44 9.07 -1.47 -3.10
CA HIS A 44 8.08 -1.25 -4.13
C HIS A 44 7.76 -2.54 -4.88
N GLN A 45 8.77 -3.33 -5.23
CA GLN A 45 8.58 -4.62 -5.90
C GLN A 45 7.79 -5.59 -5.02
N LEU A 46 8.16 -5.73 -3.75
CA LEU A 46 7.47 -6.58 -2.78
C LEU A 46 5.99 -6.19 -2.64
N LEU A 47 5.69 -4.90 -2.56
CA LEU A 47 4.32 -4.40 -2.48
C LEU A 47 3.53 -4.62 -3.78
N LEU A 48 4.18 -4.53 -4.94
CA LEU A 48 3.54 -4.82 -6.23
C LEU A 48 3.22 -6.32 -6.37
N GLU A 49 4.16 -7.18 -6.02
CA GLU A 49 3.97 -8.64 -5.97
C GLU A 49 2.84 -9.01 -5.01
N ALA A 50 2.84 -8.44 -3.80
CA ALA A 50 1.79 -8.64 -2.82
C ALA A 50 0.39 -8.23 -3.29
N ARG A 51 0.29 -7.15 -4.06
CA ARG A 51 -0.98 -6.69 -4.64
C ARG A 51 -1.44 -7.58 -5.80
N SER A 52 -0.50 -8.12 -6.56
CA SER A 52 -0.78 -8.93 -7.76
C SER A 52 -1.17 -10.36 -7.41
N HIS A 53 -0.51 -10.97 -6.45
CA HIS A 53 -0.73 -12.37 -6.05
C HIS A 53 -1.77 -12.55 -4.94
N GLY A 54 -2.13 -11.49 -4.22
CA GLY A 54 -3.06 -11.57 -3.09
C GLY A 54 -2.40 -12.09 -1.80
N PRO A 55 -3.16 -12.71 -0.87
CA PRO A 55 -2.59 -13.26 0.35
C PRO A 55 -1.57 -14.37 0.05
N PHE A 56 -0.40 -14.29 0.67
CA PHE A 56 0.61 -15.34 0.59
C PHE A 56 0.32 -16.43 1.60
N LYS A 57 0.74 -17.67 1.32
CA LYS A 57 0.71 -18.75 2.30
C LYS A 57 2.08 -18.94 2.93
N ALA A 58 2.12 -18.95 4.26
CA ALA A 58 3.29 -19.33 5.05
C ALA A 58 2.84 -20.36 6.10
N GLU A 59 3.41 -21.56 6.06
CA GLU A 59 3.16 -22.61 7.08
C GLU A 59 1.66 -22.91 7.30
N GLY A 60 0.86 -22.81 6.25
CA GLY A 60 -0.59 -23.03 6.31
C GLY A 60 -1.43 -21.79 6.67
N PHE A 61 -0.79 -20.67 7.03
CA PHE A 61 -1.46 -19.40 7.35
C PHE A 61 -1.45 -18.44 6.17
N GLU A 62 -2.51 -17.65 6.02
CA GLU A 62 -2.55 -16.52 5.09
C GLU A 62 -1.85 -15.30 5.70
N VAL A 63 -0.89 -14.77 4.95
CA VAL A 63 -0.08 -13.61 5.31
C VAL A 63 -0.34 -12.52 4.28
N ARG A 64 -0.69 -11.32 4.76
CA ARG A 64 -0.83 -10.14 3.93
C ARG A 64 0.37 -9.22 4.14
N ILE A 65 0.93 -8.74 3.04
CA ILE A 65 2.02 -7.76 3.03
C ILE A 65 1.43 -6.41 2.61
N THR A 66 1.66 -5.39 3.42
CA THR A 66 1.17 -4.02 3.19
C THR A 66 2.26 -3.01 3.50
N ALA A 67 2.17 -1.82 2.91
CA ALA A 67 3.08 -0.73 3.22
C ALA A 67 2.88 -0.26 4.67
N ASP A 68 3.97 0.04 5.36
CA ASP A 68 3.94 0.73 6.65
C ASP A 68 3.80 2.23 6.39
N ILE A 69 2.60 2.77 6.60
CA ILE A 69 2.28 4.16 6.34
C ILE A 69 1.72 4.82 7.61
N SER A 70 2.02 6.09 7.80
CA SER A 70 1.48 6.85 8.93
C SER A 70 -0.05 6.93 8.88
N ILE A 71 -0.67 7.15 10.04
CA ILE A 71 -2.14 7.33 10.14
C ILE A 71 -2.59 8.48 9.25
N GLU A 72 -1.92 9.63 9.32
CA GLU A 72 -2.21 10.81 8.49
C GLU A 72 -2.17 10.49 6.99
N THR A 73 -1.12 9.76 6.56
CA THR A 73 -0.99 9.33 5.16
C THR A 73 -2.13 8.41 4.77
N ASN A 74 -2.48 7.44 5.62
CA ASN A 74 -3.55 6.50 5.36
C ASN A 74 -4.91 7.21 5.25
N ASP A 75 -5.19 8.18 6.11
CA ASP A 75 -6.43 8.94 6.07
C ASP A 75 -6.51 9.82 4.83
N ARG A 76 -5.40 10.44 4.41
CA ARG A 76 -5.32 11.15 3.13
C ARG A 76 -5.56 10.21 1.94
N ARG A 77 -5.01 8.99 1.97
CA ARG A 77 -5.29 7.98 0.95
C ARG A 77 -6.78 7.64 0.92
N LYS A 78 -7.40 7.37 2.08
CA LYS A 78 -8.85 7.07 2.15
C LYS A 78 -9.69 8.22 1.59
N ALA A 79 -9.32 9.46 1.87
CA ALA A 79 -9.98 10.64 1.32
C ALA A 79 -9.85 10.72 -0.21
N PHE A 80 -8.68 10.40 -0.80
CA PHE A 80 -8.60 10.25 -2.26
C PHE A 80 -9.39 9.05 -2.79
N LEU A 81 -9.41 7.94 -2.05
CA LEU A 81 -10.14 6.73 -2.44
C LEU A 81 -11.65 6.95 -2.48
N SER A 82 -12.22 7.81 -1.63
CA SER A 82 -13.65 8.15 -1.65
C SER A 82 -14.06 8.85 -2.96
N LEU A 83 -13.14 9.60 -3.57
CA LEU A 83 -13.36 10.29 -4.86
C LEU A 83 -13.33 9.36 -6.07
N ARG A 84 -12.94 8.08 -5.92
CA ARG A 84 -12.84 7.12 -7.04
C ARG A 84 -14.15 6.91 -7.78
N SER A 85 -15.29 6.88 -7.06
CA SER A 85 -16.59 6.69 -7.70
C SER A 85 -16.89 7.83 -8.68
N ARG A 86 -16.65 9.07 -8.24
CA ARG A 86 -16.83 10.27 -9.05
C ARG A 86 -15.88 10.30 -10.26
N LEU A 87 -14.61 9.94 -10.05
CA LEU A 87 -13.63 9.86 -11.14
C LEU A 87 -14.00 8.83 -12.21
N ARG A 88 -14.59 7.70 -11.80
CA ARG A 88 -15.12 6.68 -12.72
C ARG A 88 -16.34 7.20 -13.49
N GLN A 89 -17.25 7.91 -12.83
CA GLN A 89 -18.42 8.52 -13.48
C GLN A 89 -18.02 9.57 -14.54
N LEU A 90 -16.95 10.31 -14.29
CA LEU A 90 -16.41 11.30 -15.21
C LEU A 90 -15.50 10.70 -16.30
N GLU A 91 -15.33 9.37 -16.32
CA GLU A 91 -14.47 8.63 -17.26
C GLU A 91 -13.01 9.14 -17.33
N VAL A 92 -12.51 9.66 -16.20
CA VAL A 92 -11.17 10.25 -16.14
C VAL A 92 -10.15 9.17 -15.77
N LYS A 93 -9.00 9.13 -16.45
CA LYS A 93 -7.90 8.23 -16.04
C LYS A 93 -7.27 8.75 -14.76
N TYR A 94 -7.08 7.89 -13.78
CA TYR A 94 -6.51 8.27 -12.50
C TYR A 94 -5.67 7.16 -11.88
N GLY A 95 -4.90 7.51 -10.86
CA GLY A 95 -4.31 6.56 -9.92
C GLY A 95 -3.72 7.23 -8.70
N LEU A 96 -3.38 6.41 -7.71
CA LEU A 96 -2.88 6.86 -6.41
C LEU A 96 -1.43 6.39 -6.26
N PHE A 97 -0.52 7.35 -6.13
CA PHE A 97 0.90 7.13 -5.87
C PHE A 97 1.20 7.20 -4.38
N GLU A 98 2.27 6.50 -3.99
CA GLU A 98 2.84 6.59 -2.64
C GLU A 98 3.43 7.99 -2.38
N PRO A 99 3.35 8.52 -1.14
CA PRO A 99 2.59 8.00 0.00
C PRO A 99 1.08 8.29 -0.10
N ALA A 100 0.67 9.42 -0.69
CA ALA A 100 -0.73 9.78 -0.92
C ALA A 100 -0.85 10.91 -1.94
N ARG A 101 -0.59 10.64 -3.22
CA ARG A 101 -0.71 11.64 -4.31
C ARG A 101 -1.59 11.09 -5.42
N MET A 102 -2.63 11.81 -5.81
CA MET A 102 -3.51 11.34 -6.88
C MET A 102 -3.12 11.98 -8.21
N TRP A 103 -2.84 11.17 -9.22
CA TRP A 103 -2.66 11.63 -10.60
C TRP A 103 -3.94 11.43 -11.39
N ILE A 104 -4.24 12.39 -12.26
CA ILE A 104 -5.48 12.43 -13.02
C ILE A 104 -5.21 13.00 -14.40
N THR A 105 -5.78 12.40 -15.43
CA THR A 105 -5.69 12.87 -16.82
C THR A 105 -7.07 13.24 -17.36
N LYS A 106 -7.35 14.54 -17.47
CA LYS A 106 -8.60 15.10 -18.02
C LYS A 106 -8.28 15.93 -19.26
N GLY A 107 -8.91 15.63 -20.40
CA GLY A 107 -8.71 16.37 -21.65
C GLY A 107 -7.27 16.37 -22.17
N GLY A 108 -6.56 15.25 -22.04
CA GLY A 108 -5.16 15.12 -22.49
C GLY A 108 -4.11 15.79 -21.58
N LYS A 109 -4.52 16.45 -20.49
CA LYS A 109 -3.61 17.05 -19.51
C LYS A 109 -3.60 16.22 -18.23
N SER A 110 -2.41 15.82 -17.80
CA SER A 110 -2.20 15.12 -16.53
C SER A 110 -1.84 16.12 -15.43
N ARG A 111 -2.44 15.96 -14.24
CA ARG A 111 -2.17 16.76 -13.04
C ARG A 111 -2.01 15.85 -11.83
N HIS A 112 -1.23 16.32 -10.86
CA HIS A 112 -1.03 15.66 -9.58
C HIS A 112 -1.63 16.50 -8.46
N TYR A 113 -2.39 15.86 -7.58
CA TYR A 113 -3.00 16.46 -6.41
C TYR A 113 -2.38 15.86 -5.15
N TYR A 114 -2.05 16.73 -4.21
CA TYR A 114 -1.49 16.37 -2.90
C TYR A 114 -2.54 16.48 -1.80
N ASP A 115 -3.61 17.23 -2.07
CA ASP A 115 -4.75 17.41 -1.19
C ASP A 115 -6.03 16.85 -1.83
N PRO A 116 -6.76 15.94 -1.15
CA PRO A 116 -8.07 15.48 -1.57
C PRO A 116 -9.10 16.61 -1.76
N GLU A 117 -9.05 17.68 -0.96
CA GLU A 117 -10.00 18.79 -1.06
C GLU A 117 -9.77 19.61 -2.34
N GLU A 118 -8.51 19.92 -2.66
CA GLU A 118 -8.14 20.58 -3.92
C GLU A 118 -8.64 19.79 -5.12
N LEU A 119 -8.52 18.46 -5.05
CA LEU A 119 -9.05 17.61 -6.09
C LEU A 119 -10.58 17.64 -6.14
N HIS A 120 -11.25 17.56 -5.00
CA HIS A 120 -12.71 17.58 -4.95
C HIS A 120 -13.26 18.84 -5.63
N LEU A 121 -12.70 20.01 -5.29
CA LEU A 121 -13.02 21.30 -5.89
C LEU A 121 -12.75 21.36 -7.40
N TYR A 122 -11.77 20.61 -7.90
CA TYR A 122 -11.50 20.53 -9.34
C TYR A 122 -12.48 19.62 -10.10
N LEU A 123 -13.16 18.71 -9.40
CA LEU A 123 -14.14 17.78 -9.97
C LEU A 123 -15.59 18.32 -9.90
N ASP A 124 -15.86 19.28 -9.02
CA ASP A 124 -17.06 20.14 -9.02
C ASP A 124 -17.09 21.07 -10.24
#